data_AF-A0A223RTT3-F1
#
_entry.id   AF-A0A223RTT3-F1
#
_cell.length_a   1.000
_cell.length_b   1.000
_cell.length_c   1.000
_cell.angle_alpha   90.00
_cell.angle_beta   90.00
_cell.angle_gamma   90.00
#
_symmetry.space_group_name_H-M   'P 1'
#
loop_
_entity.id
_entity.type
_entity.pdbx_description
1 polymer ?
#
loop_
_entity_poly.entity_id
_entity_poly.type
_entity_poly.pdbx_seq_one_letter_code
_entity_poly.pdbx_strand_id
1 'polypeptide(L)'
;MAAGETTDADGPTDGRDHAPERAGTATLAPGTDDGPGPLDRNERRQLALVRRFGTTGSLLLAFAALGAGAAPVDNPVSGIRVLSLPARMPTVAMACAWLGMLMVVIGWLWLGRLALPGRSRLVSRTQLGRTIVMWGFPLAIAPPLFSRDMYAYLAQSAVAASGADPYEFGPSEALGVDNPLTANVPNIWRDTPAPYGPLFLMFGRAIAAIVGDNVVFGVLLWRVVMLLSLALAVWAIPHLARRCGVHPVCALWLCAANPIVLFHVVSGMHNEALLMGMMLAGIELGLRLPRPAGLVVGAVVIVVAGAVKPPAFIALGFLGIYLARRRGGRITDLLRVAAALVVVFLVAMAVITVASGWGLGWLETFDVPNRIKTWLAPMTAVGMFGGGGVSMLLRLGNHTDAMLSITKIVGYGISALVCLRLLWTSFRGRMEPMTGLGITLGAVALLGPVLHPWYLLWALAPLAVSTNDSRFRLVTMAISASVALLVPPTGAGYVLRAYMIPFAVIAALLAFAAILLLTRGKVPRLLPTRGGSAAAESR
;
A
#
# COMPACT_ATOMS: atom_id res chain seq x y z
N MET A 1 40.90 -90.40 34.48
CA MET A 1 41.08 -89.23 35.36
C MET A 1 40.34 -88.10 34.68
N ALA A 2 39.02 -88.02 34.91
CA ALA A 2 38.38 -87.14 35.89
C ALA A 2 38.49 -85.66 35.46
N ALA A 3 37.47 -84.81 35.44
CA ALA A 3 36.01 -84.83 35.59
C ALA A 3 35.65 -83.33 35.59
N GLY A 4 34.54 -82.91 34.97
CA GLY A 4 34.16 -81.49 34.95
C GLY A 4 32.90 -81.19 34.13
N GLU A 5 31.75 -81.46 34.75
CA GLU A 5 30.44 -80.80 34.55
C GLU A 5 30.56 -79.27 34.80
N THR A 6 29.77 -78.30 34.32
CA THR A 6 28.44 -78.18 33.66
C THR A 6 28.20 -76.71 33.23
N THR A 7 27.33 -76.51 32.22
CA THR A 7 26.30 -75.44 32.02
C THR A 7 26.63 -73.95 31.73
N ASP A 8 26.15 -73.52 30.54
CA ASP A 8 25.39 -72.32 30.11
C ASP A 8 25.72 -70.89 30.59
N ALA A 9 25.98 -69.98 29.62
CA ALA A 9 25.20 -68.75 29.37
C ALA A 9 25.76 -67.93 28.17
N ASP A 10 24.83 -67.41 27.36
CA ASP A 10 24.88 -66.23 26.47
C ASP A 10 25.98 -66.09 25.38
N GLY A 11 25.51 -66.13 24.12
CA GLY A 11 26.33 -65.83 22.94
C GLY A 11 26.44 -64.33 22.63
N PRO A 12 27.50 -63.91 21.90
CA PRO A 12 27.51 -62.62 21.22
C PRO A 12 27.67 -62.73 19.70
N THR A 13 27.17 -61.66 19.09
CA THR A 13 26.92 -61.34 17.68
C THR A 13 28.17 -61.13 16.82
N ASP A 14 28.11 -61.65 15.58
CA ASP A 14 29.08 -61.49 14.48
C ASP A 14 29.07 -60.06 13.91
N GLY A 15 30.24 -59.44 13.81
CA GLY A 15 30.48 -58.14 13.19
C GLY A 15 31.28 -58.32 11.91
N ARG A 16 30.67 -57.99 10.77
CA ARG A 16 31.36 -57.89 9.46
C ARG A 16 31.09 -56.54 8.82
N ASP A 17 32.18 -55.90 8.42
CA ASP A 17 32.26 -54.62 7.73
C ASP A 17 31.56 -54.64 6.36
N HIS A 18 30.63 -53.70 6.15
CA HIS A 18 30.05 -53.37 4.84
C HIS A 18 30.54 -52.00 4.38
N ALA A 19 31.35 -51.97 3.32
CA ALA A 19 31.63 -50.77 2.53
C ALA A 19 30.48 -50.57 1.51
N PRO A 20 29.88 -49.36 1.38
CA PRO A 20 28.77 -49.17 0.47
C PRO A 20 29.22 -48.78 -0.94
N GLU A 21 28.56 -49.46 -1.87
CA GLU A 21 28.43 -49.30 -3.31
C GLU A 21 28.36 -47.83 -3.80
N ARG A 22 29.15 -47.50 -4.83
CA ARG A 22 29.06 -46.24 -5.57
C ARG A 22 27.76 -46.21 -6.37
N ALA A 23 26.75 -45.54 -5.83
CA ALA A 23 25.51 -45.23 -6.52
C ALA A 23 25.77 -44.33 -7.74
N GLY A 24 25.24 -44.76 -8.89
CA GLY A 24 25.37 -44.10 -10.17
C GLY A 24 24.87 -42.66 -10.17
N THR A 25 25.61 -41.82 -10.87
CA THR A 25 25.20 -40.49 -11.33
C THR A 25 23.93 -40.62 -12.17
N ALA A 26 22.79 -40.41 -11.54
CA ALA A 26 21.53 -40.13 -12.22
C ALA A 26 21.70 -38.82 -12.99
N THR A 27 21.88 -38.92 -14.30
CA THR A 27 21.74 -37.81 -15.24
C THR A 27 20.34 -37.22 -15.03
N LEU A 28 20.26 -36.07 -14.37
CA LEU A 28 19.05 -35.27 -14.30
C LEU A 28 18.61 -34.98 -15.73
N ALA A 29 17.53 -35.63 -16.16
CA ALA A 29 16.79 -35.22 -17.34
C ALA A 29 16.46 -33.72 -17.20
N PRO A 30 16.48 -32.93 -18.28
CA PRO A 30 16.15 -31.52 -18.21
C PRO A 30 14.71 -31.39 -17.73
N GLY A 31 14.56 -31.05 -16.45
CA GLY A 31 13.27 -30.76 -15.83
C GLY A 31 12.58 -29.68 -16.65
N THR A 32 11.38 -30.00 -17.08
CA THR A 32 10.46 -29.11 -17.79
C THR A 32 10.37 -27.76 -17.08
N ASP A 33 10.35 -26.71 -17.88
CA ASP A 33 10.16 -25.31 -17.51
C ASP A 33 8.70 -25.08 -17.02
N ASP A 34 8.24 -25.88 -16.04
CA ASP A 34 6.83 -26.01 -15.66
C ASP A 34 6.40 -24.89 -14.71
N GLY A 35 6.55 -23.66 -15.20
CA GLY A 35 5.71 -22.56 -14.76
C GLY A 35 4.23 -22.90 -15.02
N PRO A 36 3.30 -22.35 -14.21
CA PRO A 36 1.88 -22.63 -14.39
C PRO A 36 1.42 -22.26 -15.81
N GLY A 37 0.70 -23.18 -16.44
CA GLY A 37 0.18 -23.03 -17.79
C GLY A 37 -0.88 -21.93 -17.92
N PRO A 38 -1.27 -21.58 -19.15
CA PRO A 38 -2.32 -20.60 -19.38
C PRO A 38 -3.70 -21.12 -18.92
N LEU A 39 -4.57 -20.19 -18.51
CA LEU A 39 -5.96 -20.50 -18.18
C LEU A 39 -6.69 -21.22 -19.33
N ASP A 40 -7.53 -22.19 -18.99
CA ASP A 40 -8.37 -22.91 -19.94
C ASP A 40 -9.64 -22.13 -20.35
N ARG A 41 -10.47 -22.75 -21.19
CA ARG A 41 -11.70 -22.13 -21.70
C ARG A 41 -12.69 -21.77 -20.58
N ASN A 42 -12.81 -22.59 -19.54
CA ASN A 42 -13.72 -22.36 -18.44
C ASN A 42 -13.19 -21.26 -17.50
N GLU A 43 -11.91 -21.33 -17.13
CA GLU A 43 -11.23 -20.33 -16.31
C GLU A 43 -11.18 -18.96 -17.01
N ARG A 44 -11.03 -18.91 -18.34
CA ARG A 44 -11.15 -17.66 -19.12
C ARG A 44 -12.55 -17.07 -19.07
N ARG A 45 -13.60 -17.91 -19.09
CA ARG A 45 -15.00 -17.46 -18.91
C ARG A 45 -15.22 -16.92 -17.51
N GLN A 46 -14.72 -17.61 -16.47
CA GLN A 46 -14.75 -17.14 -15.09
C GLN A 46 -14.04 -15.79 -14.94
N LEU A 47 -12.83 -15.64 -15.52
CA LEU A 47 -12.09 -14.39 -15.51
C LEU A 47 -12.86 -13.25 -16.20
N ALA A 48 -13.51 -13.52 -17.34
CA ALA A 48 -14.33 -12.53 -18.01
C ALA A 48 -15.50 -12.05 -17.14
N LEU A 49 -16.15 -12.95 -16.41
CA LEU A 49 -17.21 -12.62 -15.46
C LEU A 49 -16.68 -11.80 -14.28
N VAL A 50 -15.58 -12.23 -13.66
CA VAL A 50 -14.92 -11.50 -12.55
C VAL A 50 -14.55 -10.08 -12.97
N ARG A 51 -13.97 -9.92 -14.17
CA ARG A 51 -13.64 -8.59 -14.72
C ARG A 51 -14.88 -7.73 -14.87
N ARG A 52 -15.92 -8.24 -15.54
CA ARG A 52 -17.17 -7.50 -15.76
C ARG A 52 -17.80 -7.11 -14.45
N PHE A 53 -17.85 -8.02 -13.48
CA PHE A 53 -18.38 -7.78 -12.15
C PHE A 53 -17.69 -6.62 -11.43
N GLY A 54 -16.35 -6.65 -11.32
CA GLY A 54 -15.61 -5.54 -10.71
C GLY A 54 -15.69 -4.24 -11.52
N THR A 55 -15.80 -4.33 -12.85
CA THR A 55 -15.96 -3.15 -13.73
C THR A 55 -17.32 -2.49 -13.48
N THR A 56 -18.40 -3.28 -13.38
CA THR A 56 -19.72 -2.79 -13.01
C THR A 56 -19.71 -2.15 -11.63
N GLY A 57 -19.03 -2.76 -10.65
CA GLY A 57 -18.84 -2.15 -9.33
C GLY A 57 -18.10 -0.81 -9.39
N SER A 58 -17.05 -0.72 -10.20
CA SER A 58 -16.25 0.50 -10.39
C SER A 58 -17.02 1.61 -11.11
N LEU A 59 -17.84 1.25 -12.11
CA LEU A 59 -18.74 2.19 -12.80
C LEU A 59 -19.84 2.70 -11.87
N LEU A 60 -20.41 1.81 -11.04
CA LEU A 60 -21.41 2.18 -10.04
C LEU A 60 -20.81 3.14 -9.01
N LEU A 61 -19.59 2.88 -8.56
CA LEU A 61 -18.83 3.79 -7.70
C LEU A 61 -18.58 5.15 -8.36
N ALA A 62 -18.14 5.15 -9.62
CA ALA A 62 -17.89 6.39 -10.37
C ALA A 62 -19.15 7.24 -10.52
N PHE A 63 -20.29 6.61 -10.80
CA PHE A 63 -21.58 7.30 -10.85
C PHE A 63 -22.02 7.80 -9.45
N ALA A 64 -21.89 6.96 -8.44
CA ALA A 64 -22.21 7.31 -7.06
C ALA A 64 -21.36 8.47 -6.53
N ALA A 65 -20.12 8.61 -6.99
CA ALA A 65 -19.22 9.69 -6.60
C ALA A 65 -19.77 11.10 -6.89
N LEU A 66 -20.69 11.23 -7.86
CA LEU A 66 -21.37 12.50 -8.15
C LEU A 66 -22.28 12.97 -7.01
N GLY A 67 -22.66 12.10 -6.08
CA GLY A 67 -23.53 12.43 -4.94
C GLY A 67 -23.03 11.98 -3.56
N ALA A 68 -22.17 10.97 -3.53
CA ALA A 68 -21.58 10.40 -2.31
C ALA A 68 -20.06 10.57 -2.25
N GLY A 69 -19.44 11.20 -3.25
CA GLY A 69 -18.01 11.49 -3.26
C GLY A 69 -17.64 12.77 -2.52
N ALA A 70 -16.34 13.02 -2.44
CA ALA A 70 -15.77 14.26 -1.96
C ALA A 70 -15.88 15.35 -3.04
N ALA A 71 -17.10 15.74 -3.40
CA ALA A 71 -17.32 16.78 -4.42
C ALA A 71 -16.76 18.14 -3.98
N PRO A 72 -16.32 18.98 -4.94
CA PRO A 72 -15.93 20.35 -4.62
C PRO A 72 -17.15 21.17 -4.20
N VAL A 73 -16.92 22.27 -3.47
CA VAL A 73 -17.92 23.23 -3.03
C VAL A 73 -18.68 23.74 -4.25
N ASP A 74 -17.95 24.27 -5.24
CA ASP A 74 -18.49 24.60 -6.56
C ASP A 74 -18.57 23.35 -7.43
N ASN A 75 -19.67 22.62 -7.29
CA ASN A 75 -19.85 21.37 -7.99
C ASN A 75 -20.21 21.60 -9.48
N PRO A 76 -19.34 21.22 -10.44
CA PRO A 76 -19.56 21.49 -11.86
C PRO A 76 -20.73 20.70 -12.47
N VAL A 77 -21.21 19.64 -11.79
CA VAL A 77 -22.38 18.87 -12.26
C VAL A 77 -23.69 19.32 -11.64
N SER A 78 -23.66 20.34 -10.77
CA SER A 78 -24.88 20.94 -10.23
C SER A 78 -25.75 21.53 -11.34
N GLY A 79 -27.06 21.31 -11.29
CA GLY A 79 -28.01 21.78 -12.32
C GLY A 79 -28.07 20.96 -13.62
N ILE A 80 -27.13 20.03 -13.87
CA ILE A 80 -27.17 19.15 -15.06
C ILE A 80 -28.17 18.01 -14.83
N ARG A 81 -29.16 17.84 -15.72
CA ARG A 81 -30.32 16.94 -15.52
C ARG A 81 -30.00 15.58 -14.89
N VAL A 82 -29.31 14.71 -15.61
CA VAL A 82 -29.03 13.33 -15.15
C VAL A 82 -27.84 13.28 -14.19
N LEU A 83 -26.78 14.06 -14.46
CA LEU A 83 -25.54 14.03 -13.68
C LEU A 83 -25.69 14.61 -12.25
N SER A 84 -26.67 15.49 -12.03
CA SER A 84 -27.00 16.02 -10.69
C SER A 84 -27.94 15.14 -9.88
N LEU A 85 -28.53 14.08 -10.45
CA LEU A 85 -29.46 13.22 -9.71
C LEU A 85 -28.81 12.58 -8.48
N PRO A 86 -27.58 12.01 -8.55
CA PRO A 86 -26.93 11.44 -7.38
C PRO A 86 -26.76 12.45 -6.24
N ALA A 87 -26.41 13.70 -6.55
CA ALA A 87 -26.25 14.77 -5.56
C ALA A 87 -27.56 15.12 -4.84
N ARG A 88 -28.71 14.94 -5.50
CA ARG A 88 -30.04 15.15 -4.92
C ARG A 88 -30.57 13.94 -4.14
N MET A 89 -29.92 12.78 -4.29
CA MET A 89 -30.30 11.52 -3.63
C MET A 89 -29.11 10.91 -2.88
N PRO A 90 -28.50 11.62 -1.91
CA PRO A 90 -27.24 11.22 -1.30
C PRO A 90 -27.28 9.85 -0.62
N THR A 91 -28.40 9.45 -0.03
CA THR A 91 -28.57 8.11 0.57
C THR A 91 -28.53 6.99 -0.48
N VAL A 92 -29.14 7.20 -1.65
CA VAL A 92 -29.13 6.23 -2.76
C VAL A 92 -27.74 6.18 -3.40
N ALA A 93 -27.13 7.36 -3.63
CA ALA A 93 -25.75 7.43 -4.11
C ALA A 93 -24.81 6.69 -3.14
N MET A 94 -24.98 6.86 -1.83
CA MET A 94 -24.21 6.14 -0.81
C MET A 94 -24.41 4.63 -0.90
N ALA A 95 -25.65 4.16 -1.04
CA ALA A 95 -25.94 2.72 -1.19
C ALA A 95 -25.30 2.14 -2.47
N CYS A 96 -25.37 2.88 -3.58
CA CYS A 96 -24.68 2.51 -4.82
C CYS A 96 -23.16 2.45 -4.64
N ALA A 97 -22.56 3.40 -3.91
CA ALA A 97 -21.13 3.38 -3.63
C ALA A 97 -20.72 2.14 -2.82
N TRP A 98 -21.41 1.85 -1.71
CA TRP A 98 -21.15 0.65 -0.90
C TRP A 98 -21.35 -0.64 -1.71
N LEU A 99 -22.39 -0.71 -2.54
CA LEU A 99 -22.60 -1.84 -3.44
C LEU A 99 -21.42 -2.01 -4.40
N GLY A 100 -20.96 -0.92 -5.02
CA GLY A 100 -19.80 -0.94 -5.90
C GLY A 100 -18.51 -1.36 -5.18
N MET A 101 -18.30 -0.92 -3.94
CA MET A 101 -17.18 -1.34 -3.10
C MET A 101 -17.20 -2.85 -2.85
N LEU A 102 -18.35 -3.40 -2.42
CA LEU A 102 -18.54 -4.83 -2.20
C LEU A 102 -18.26 -5.63 -3.48
N MET A 103 -18.75 -5.15 -4.62
CA MET A 103 -18.52 -5.80 -5.91
C MET A 103 -17.04 -5.84 -6.31
N VAL A 104 -16.30 -4.74 -6.12
CA VAL A 104 -14.86 -4.69 -6.39
C VAL A 104 -14.08 -5.59 -5.43
N VAL A 105 -14.39 -5.56 -4.13
CA VAL A 105 -13.72 -6.40 -3.12
C VAL A 105 -13.95 -7.88 -3.40
N ILE A 106 -15.19 -8.30 -3.64
CA ILE A 106 -15.48 -9.71 -3.97
C ILE A 106 -14.92 -10.11 -5.34
N GLY A 107 -14.98 -9.22 -6.32
CA GLY A 107 -14.31 -9.41 -7.61
C GLY A 107 -12.80 -9.66 -7.44
N TRP A 108 -12.15 -8.89 -6.57
CA TRP A 108 -10.74 -9.05 -6.25
C TRP A 108 -10.43 -10.37 -5.55
N LEU A 109 -11.28 -10.84 -4.63
CA LEU A 109 -11.13 -12.16 -4.00
C LEU A 109 -11.29 -13.29 -5.03
N TRP A 110 -12.25 -13.20 -5.94
CA TRP A 110 -12.40 -14.16 -7.05
C TRP A 110 -11.21 -14.13 -8.01
N LEU A 111 -10.66 -12.95 -8.29
CA LEU A 111 -9.45 -12.79 -9.09
C LEU A 111 -8.25 -13.48 -8.42
N GLY A 112 -8.16 -13.40 -7.08
CA GLY A 112 -7.14 -14.09 -6.29
C GLY A 112 -7.14 -15.60 -6.51
N ARG A 113 -8.31 -16.23 -6.66
CA ARG A 113 -8.43 -17.67 -6.96
C ARG A 113 -7.77 -18.07 -8.29
N LEU A 114 -7.59 -17.12 -9.22
CA LEU A 114 -6.95 -17.33 -10.52
C LEU A 114 -5.49 -16.83 -10.55
N ALA A 115 -5.03 -16.15 -9.50
CA ALA A 115 -3.71 -15.53 -9.38
C ALA A 115 -2.81 -16.15 -8.30
N LEU A 116 -3.38 -16.94 -7.38
CA LEU A 116 -2.66 -17.54 -6.25
C LEU A 116 -1.69 -18.65 -6.70
N PRO A 117 -0.43 -18.65 -6.20
CA PRO A 117 0.55 -19.69 -6.45
C PRO A 117 0.07 -21.09 -6.01
N GLY A 118 0.61 -22.15 -6.64
CA GLY A 118 0.26 -23.54 -6.35
C GLY A 118 -0.85 -24.12 -7.24
N ARG A 119 -1.32 -23.36 -8.24
CA ARG A 119 -2.20 -23.85 -9.31
C ARG A 119 -1.37 -24.33 -10.50
N SER A 120 -1.88 -25.31 -11.24
CA SER A 120 -1.34 -25.70 -12.54
C SER A 120 -1.53 -24.64 -13.62
N ARG A 121 -2.50 -23.71 -13.45
CA ARG A 121 -2.81 -22.63 -14.37
C ARG A 121 -3.05 -21.31 -13.66
N LEU A 122 -2.49 -20.22 -14.21
CA LEU A 122 -2.60 -18.87 -13.66
C LEU A 122 -3.03 -17.85 -14.71
N VAL A 123 -3.64 -16.77 -14.22
CA VAL A 123 -3.89 -15.57 -15.02
C VAL A 123 -2.56 -14.96 -15.49
N SER A 124 -2.50 -14.55 -16.75
CA SER A 124 -1.28 -13.93 -17.29
C SER A 124 -1.12 -12.48 -16.82
N ARG A 125 0.10 -11.94 -16.93
CA ARG A 125 0.38 -10.52 -16.60
C ARG A 125 -0.48 -9.56 -17.43
N THR A 126 -0.63 -9.81 -18.73
CA THR A 126 -1.48 -9.00 -19.62
C THR A 126 -2.95 -9.08 -19.21
N GLN A 127 -3.41 -10.28 -18.86
CA GLN A 127 -4.78 -10.51 -18.40
C GLN A 127 -5.07 -9.79 -17.08
N LEU A 128 -4.11 -9.78 -16.15
CA LEU A 128 -4.24 -9.07 -14.87
C LEU A 128 -4.17 -7.56 -15.05
N GLY A 129 -3.21 -7.07 -15.85
CA GLY A 129 -3.07 -5.64 -16.18
C GLY A 129 -4.35 -5.07 -16.82
N ARG A 130 -4.98 -5.81 -17.73
CA ARG A 130 -6.29 -5.42 -18.29
C ARG A 130 -7.37 -5.32 -17.22
N THR A 131 -7.41 -6.22 -16.25
CA THR A 131 -8.37 -6.14 -15.13
C THR A 131 -8.13 -4.90 -14.29
N ILE A 132 -6.87 -4.59 -13.96
CA ILE A 132 -6.50 -3.39 -13.20
C ILE A 132 -6.97 -2.13 -13.93
N VAL A 133 -6.72 -2.01 -15.24
CA VAL A 133 -7.17 -0.86 -16.03
C VAL A 133 -8.71 -0.79 -16.08
N MET A 134 -9.39 -1.91 -16.29
CA MET A 134 -10.86 -1.92 -16.36
C MET A 134 -11.53 -1.50 -15.04
N TRP A 135 -10.94 -1.85 -13.90
CA TRP A 135 -11.47 -1.45 -12.58
C TRP A 135 -11.02 -0.04 -12.18
N GLY A 136 -9.77 0.32 -12.49
CA GLY A 136 -9.21 1.62 -12.14
C GLY A 136 -9.73 2.77 -13.00
N PHE A 137 -9.98 2.55 -14.30
CA PHE A 137 -10.31 3.63 -15.24
C PHE A 137 -11.60 4.40 -14.87
N PRO A 138 -12.73 3.76 -14.52
CA PRO A 138 -13.91 4.50 -14.04
C PRO A 138 -13.61 5.37 -12.82
N LEU A 139 -12.86 4.83 -11.86
CA LEU A 139 -12.49 5.53 -10.62
C LEU A 139 -11.50 6.67 -10.88
N ALA A 140 -10.63 6.53 -11.88
CA ALA A 140 -9.68 7.55 -12.31
C ALA A 140 -10.36 8.77 -12.95
N ILE A 141 -11.60 8.65 -13.42
CA ILE A 141 -12.35 9.77 -14.03
C ILE A 141 -13.38 10.34 -13.05
N ALA A 142 -13.85 9.53 -12.11
CA ALA A 142 -14.83 9.94 -11.10
C ALA A 142 -14.34 11.12 -10.23
N PRO A 143 -15.27 11.91 -9.64
CA PRO A 143 -14.92 12.77 -8.50
C PRO A 143 -14.18 11.99 -7.42
N PRO A 144 -13.26 12.63 -6.66
CA PRO A 144 -12.56 11.95 -5.58
C PRO A 144 -13.54 11.28 -4.60
N LEU A 145 -13.18 10.08 -4.12
CA LEU A 145 -13.92 9.33 -3.12
C LEU A 145 -13.01 9.11 -1.90
N PHE A 146 -13.59 8.86 -0.74
CA PHE A 146 -12.93 8.45 0.51
C PHE A 146 -12.06 9.52 1.20
N SER A 147 -11.63 10.58 0.52
CA SER A 147 -10.85 11.66 1.13
C SER A 147 -11.07 13.01 0.44
N ARG A 148 -10.88 14.08 1.21
CA ARG A 148 -10.84 15.48 0.75
C ARG A 148 -9.41 16.03 0.64
N ASP A 149 -8.38 15.21 0.88
CA ASP A 149 -6.98 15.64 0.91
C ASP A 149 -6.52 16.31 -0.38
N MET A 150 -7.04 15.86 -1.53
CA MET A 150 -6.73 16.48 -2.83
C MET A 150 -7.01 17.99 -2.85
N TYR A 151 -8.02 18.47 -2.12
CA TYR A 151 -8.29 19.90 -2.02
C TYR A 151 -7.25 20.64 -1.19
N ALA A 152 -6.73 20.01 -0.12
CA ALA A 152 -5.58 20.54 0.60
C ALA A 152 -4.33 20.57 -0.28
N TYR A 153 -4.11 19.55 -1.12
CA TYR A 153 -2.98 19.53 -2.06
C TYR A 153 -3.08 20.67 -3.07
N LEU A 154 -4.27 20.93 -3.62
CA LEU A 154 -4.50 22.03 -4.55
C LEU A 154 -4.30 23.40 -3.90
N ALA A 155 -4.84 23.60 -2.71
CA ALA A 155 -4.67 24.86 -2.01
C ALA A 155 -3.18 25.11 -1.67
N GLN A 156 -2.47 24.11 -1.15
CA GLN A 156 -1.03 24.20 -0.90
C GLN A 156 -0.20 24.38 -2.20
N SER A 157 -0.67 23.82 -3.31
CA SER A 157 -0.08 24.06 -4.64
C SER A 157 -0.20 25.53 -5.06
N ALA A 158 -1.34 26.16 -4.77
CA ALA A 158 -1.56 27.57 -5.06
C ALA A 158 -0.81 28.50 -4.10
N VAL A 159 -0.70 28.17 -2.81
CA VAL A 159 0.20 28.88 -1.87
C VAL A 159 1.63 28.88 -2.41
N ALA A 160 2.11 27.71 -2.85
CA ALA A 160 3.44 27.59 -3.45
C ALA A 160 3.60 28.40 -4.76
N ALA A 161 2.53 28.58 -5.53
CA ALA A 161 2.54 29.34 -6.79
C ALA A 161 2.34 30.85 -6.61
N SER A 162 1.74 31.31 -5.51
CA SER A 162 1.60 32.73 -5.20
C SER A 162 2.91 33.39 -4.78
N GLY A 163 3.96 32.58 -4.52
CA GLY A 163 5.26 33.03 -4.03
C GLY A 163 5.38 33.01 -2.50
N ALA A 164 4.31 32.68 -1.78
CA ALA A 164 4.37 32.44 -0.34
C ALA A 164 5.13 31.16 0.00
N ASP A 165 5.72 31.10 1.19
CA ASP A 165 6.31 29.87 1.71
C ASP A 165 5.22 28.95 2.30
N PRO A 166 4.95 27.77 1.70
CA PRO A 166 3.93 26.85 2.21
C PRO A 166 4.30 26.19 3.54
N TYR A 167 5.55 26.32 4.01
CA TYR A 167 5.98 25.87 5.33
C TYR A 167 5.77 26.90 6.42
N GLU A 168 5.53 28.16 6.07
CA GLU A 168 5.16 29.22 7.00
C GLU A 168 3.65 29.47 7.00
N PHE A 169 3.03 29.51 5.82
CA PHE A 169 1.66 29.96 5.66
C PHE A 169 0.68 28.83 5.30
N GLY A 170 -0.46 28.81 6.01
CA GLY A 170 -1.61 27.99 5.62
C GLY A 170 -2.41 28.60 4.46
N PRO A 171 -3.25 27.81 3.76
CA PRO A 171 -4.10 28.30 2.68
C PRO A 171 -5.00 29.49 3.02
N SER A 172 -5.56 29.54 4.23
CA SER A 172 -6.41 30.66 4.67
C SER A 172 -5.66 31.97 4.74
N GLU A 173 -4.45 31.95 5.30
CA GLU A 173 -3.60 33.12 5.48
C GLU A 173 -3.01 33.60 4.16
N ALA A 174 -2.52 32.67 3.32
CA ALA A 174 -1.85 33.02 2.07
C ALA A 174 -2.80 33.35 0.90
N LEU A 175 -3.97 32.71 0.83
CA LEU A 175 -4.90 32.87 -0.30
C LEU A 175 -6.22 33.55 0.07
N GLY A 176 -6.55 33.62 1.36
CA GLY A 176 -7.86 34.05 1.86
C GLY A 176 -8.88 32.92 1.95
N VAL A 177 -9.85 33.07 2.86
CA VAL A 177 -10.91 32.07 3.11
C VAL A 177 -11.91 31.95 1.96
N ASP A 178 -12.08 33.03 1.18
CA ASP A 178 -13.00 33.10 0.04
C ASP A 178 -12.39 32.54 -1.25
N ASN A 179 -11.09 32.20 -1.26
CA ASN A 179 -10.45 31.59 -2.42
C ASN A 179 -11.10 30.23 -2.73
N PRO A 180 -11.47 29.92 -3.99
CA PRO A 180 -12.13 28.67 -4.35
C PRO A 180 -11.36 27.40 -3.94
N LEU A 181 -10.03 27.44 -3.93
CA LEU A 181 -9.20 26.32 -3.49
C LEU A 181 -9.25 26.17 -1.97
N THR A 182 -9.12 27.27 -1.22
CA THR A 182 -9.19 27.29 0.25
C THR A 182 -10.56 26.86 0.77
N ALA A 183 -11.65 27.28 0.13
CA ALA A 183 -13.02 26.94 0.52
C ALA A 183 -13.26 25.41 0.55
N ASN A 184 -12.55 24.67 -0.30
CA ASN A 184 -12.66 23.22 -0.40
C ASN A 184 -11.87 22.44 0.67
N VAL A 185 -10.91 23.09 1.34
CA VAL A 185 -10.02 22.50 2.33
C VAL A 185 -10.79 22.21 3.64
N PRO A 186 -10.63 21.01 4.25
CA PRO A 186 -11.18 20.73 5.56
C PRO A 186 -10.67 21.74 6.61
N ASN A 187 -11.53 22.19 7.53
CA ASN A 187 -11.21 23.25 8.51
C ASN A 187 -9.90 23.02 9.27
N ILE A 188 -9.61 21.77 9.66
CA ILE A 188 -8.38 21.40 10.39
C ILE A 188 -7.09 21.70 9.62
N TRP A 189 -7.15 21.87 8.29
CA TRP A 189 -6.00 22.07 7.42
C TRP A 189 -5.89 23.47 6.82
N ARG A 190 -6.88 24.35 7.04
CA ARG A 190 -6.90 25.68 6.40
C ARG A 190 -5.80 26.60 6.91
N ASP A 191 -5.53 26.53 8.21
CA ASP A 191 -4.57 27.40 8.90
C ASP A 191 -3.24 26.69 9.20
N THR A 192 -3.02 25.50 8.62
CA THR A 192 -1.83 24.69 8.92
C THR A 192 -0.84 24.72 7.75
N PRO A 193 0.46 24.94 8.02
CA PRO A 193 1.50 24.79 7.00
C PRO A 193 1.53 23.38 6.39
N ALA A 194 2.10 23.27 5.20
CA ALA A 194 2.11 22.04 4.42
C ALA A 194 2.95 20.92 5.10
N PRO A 195 2.35 19.77 5.48
CA PRO A 195 3.09 18.64 6.05
C PRO A 195 3.69 17.73 4.98
N TYR A 196 4.07 18.29 3.83
CA TYR A 196 4.53 17.55 2.65
C TYR A 196 5.97 17.89 2.31
N GLY A 197 6.69 16.92 1.76
CA GLY A 197 8.07 17.19 1.35
C GLY A 197 8.15 18.19 0.18
N PRO A 198 9.31 18.84 0.01
CA PRO A 198 9.45 19.98 -0.92
C PRO A 198 9.17 19.60 -2.37
N LEU A 199 9.49 18.37 -2.78
CA LEU A 199 9.25 17.95 -4.15
C LEU A 199 7.74 17.80 -4.47
N PHE A 200 6.94 17.40 -3.48
CA PHE A 200 5.48 17.34 -3.64
C PHE A 200 4.92 18.74 -3.91
N LEU A 201 5.37 19.73 -3.16
CA LEU A 201 4.96 21.12 -3.33
C LEU A 201 5.50 21.73 -4.62
N MET A 202 6.70 21.35 -5.08
CA MET A 202 7.21 21.77 -6.40
C MET A 202 6.35 21.26 -7.56
N PHE A 203 5.90 20.00 -7.51
CA PHE A 203 4.93 19.48 -8.49
C PHE A 203 3.61 20.25 -8.41
N GLY A 204 3.14 20.51 -7.19
CA GLY A 204 1.96 21.33 -6.96
C GLY A 204 2.08 22.73 -7.57
N ARG A 205 3.16 23.45 -7.29
CA ARG A 205 3.46 24.77 -7.85
C ARG A 205 3.40 24.78 -9.37
N ALA A 206 4.01 23.80 -10.01
CA ALA A 206 3.98 23.67 -11.48
C ALA A 206 2.55 23.43 -12.00
N ILE A 207 1.76 22.60 -11.30
CA ILE A 207 0.35 22.35 -11.65
C ILE A 207 -0.47 23.63 -11.48
N ALA A 208 -0.35 24.31 -10.33
CA ALA A 208 -1.09 25.54 -10.03
C ALA A 208 -0.75 26.67 -11.02
N ALA A 209 0.50 26.78 -11.48
CA ALA A 209 0.88 27.73 -12.53
C ALA A 209 0.18 27.47 -13.88
N ILE A 210 -0.24 26.22 -14.15
CA ILE A 210 -0.96 25.86 -15.38
C ILE A 210 -2.48 26.05 -15.21
N VAL A 211 -3.04 25.65 -14.06
CA VAL A 211 -4.51 25.56 -13.88
C VAL A 211 -5.11 26.77 -13.17
N GLY A 212 -4.31 27.59 -12.50
CA GLY A 212 -4.78 28.66 -11.62
C GLY A 212 -5.70 28.12 -10.52
N ASP A 213 -6.83 28.80 -10.30
CA ASP A 213 -7.82 28.42 -9.28
C ASP A 213 -8.83 27.35 -9.77
N ASN A 214 -8.60 26.74 -10.95
CA ASN A 214 -9.53 25.75 -11.47
C ASN A 214 -9.41 24.40 -10.74
N VAL A 215 -10.32 24.18 -9.79
CA VAL A 215 -10.37 22.96 -8.96
C VAL A 215 -10.41 21.69 -9.81
N VAL A 216 -11.28 21.62 -10.82
CA VAL A 216 -11.51 20.39 -11.60
C VAL A 216 -10.28 20.02 -12.42
N PHE A 217 -9.71 20.98 -13.15
CA PHE A 217 -8.49 20.72 -13.93
C PHE A 217 -7.29 20.44 -13.03
N GLY A 218 -7.19 21.11 -11.88
CA GLY A 218 -6.17 20.81 -10.87
C GLY A 218 -6.26 19.38 -10.36
N VAL A 219 -7.47 18.91 -9.99
CA VAL A 219 -7.72 17.52 -9.59
C VAL A 219 -7.26 16.57 -10.71
N LEU A 220 -7.70 16.79 -11.95
CA LEU A 220 -7.36 15.90 -13.06
C LEU A 220 -5.85 15.85 -13.33
N LEU A 221 -5.14 16.98 -13.28
CA LEU A 221 -3.70 17.01 -13.56
C LEU A 221 -2.89 16.35 -12.44
N TRP A 222 -3.26 16.58 -11.17
CA TRP A 222 -2.69 15.82 -10.05
C TRP A 222 -2.95 14.32 -10.17
N ARG A 223 -4.13 13.93 -10.67
CA ARG A 223 -4.44 12.52 -10.92
C ARG A 223 -3.50 11.90 -11.93
N VAL A 224 -3.18 12.61 -13.01
CA VAL A 224 -2.23 12.13 -14.02
C VAL A 224 -0.87 11.86 -13.36
N VAL A 225 -0.36 12.79 -12.55
CA VAL A 225 0.91 12.62 -11.82
C VAL A 225 0.89 11.38 -10.92
N MET A 226 -0.19 11.20 -10.15
CA MET A 226 -0.34 10.03 -9.26
C MET A 226 -0.47 8.72 -10.02
N LEU A 227 -1.21 8.69 -11.14
CA LEU A 227 -1.39 7.49 -11.96
C LEU A 227 -0.11 7.11 -12.71
N LEU A 228 0.69 8.08 -13.15
CA LEU A 228 2.02 7.83 -13.72
C LEU A 228 2.93 7.16 -12.69
N SER A 229 2.92 7.63 -11.44
CA SER A 229 3.67 6.97 -10.38
C SER A 229 3.13 5.57 -10.06
N LEU A 230 1.81 5.38 -10.05
CA LEU A 230 1.22 4.03 -9.92
C LEU A 230 1.66 3.11 -11.06
N ALA A 231 1.78 3.62 -12.29
CA ALA A 231 2.32 2.85 -13.42
C ALA A 231 3.77 2.44 -13.20
N LEU A 232 4.60 3.29 -12.59
CA LEU A 232 5.95 2.92 -12.15
C LEU A 232 5.93 1.79 -11.12
N ALA A 233 5.00 1.80 -10.16
CA ALA A 233 4.82 0.69 -9.22
C ALA A 233 4.44 -0.61 -9.96
N VAL A 234 3.45 -0.56 -10.85
CA VAL A 234 2.99 -1.71 -11.67
C VAL A 234 4.12 -2.27 -12.54
N TRP A 235 5.02 -1.42 -13.01
CA TRP A 235 6.24 -1.83 -13.68
C TRP A 235 7.24 -2.49 -12.72
N ALA A 236 7.55 -1.87 -11.58
CA ALA A 236 8.59 -2.34 -10.65
C ALA A 236 8.22 -3.67 -9.94
N ILE A 237 6.98 -3.79 -9.46
CA ILE A 237 6.46 -4.94 -8.70
C ILE A 237 6.83 -6.30 -9.33
N PRO A 238 6.52 -6.58 -10.61
CA PRO A 238 6.81 -7.89 -11.19
C PRO A 238 8.31 -8.15 -11.37
N HIS A 239 9.15 -7.12 -11.51
CA HIS A 239 10.60 -7.28 -11.62
C HIS A 239 11.22 -7.60 -10.26
N LEU A 240 10.84 -6.83 -9.23
CA LEU A 240 11.24 -7.08 -7.85
C LEU A 240 10.77 -8.45 -7.37
N ALA A 241 9.53 -8.85 -7.70
CA ALA A 241 9.01 -10.17 -7.35
C ALA A 241 9.88 -11.30 -7.92
N ARG A 242 10.32 -11.21 -9.19
CA ARG A 242 11.24 -12.20 -9.78
C ARG A 242 12.58 -12.26 -9.05
N ARG A 243 13.12 -11.12 -8.63
CA ARG A 243 14.40 -11.06 -7.89
C ARG A 243 14.30 -11.75 -6.53
N CYS A 244 13.13 -11.68 -5.89
CA CYS A 244 12.87 -12.31 -4.61
C CYS A 244 12.26 -13.72 -4.73
N GLY A 245 12.15 -14.29 -5.94
CA GLY A 245 11.59 -15.62 -6.16
C GLY A 245 10.07 -15.72 -5.93
N VAL A 246 9.33 -14.61 -6.01
CA VAL A 246 7.88 -14.56 -5.88
C VAL A 246 7.21 -14.48 -7.26
N HIS A 247 6.09 -15.19 -7.43
CA HIS A 247 5.36 -15.19 -8.69
C HIS A 247 4.80 -13.78 -9.03
N PRO A 248 5.18 -13.16 -10.17
CA PRO A 248 4.87 -11.75 -10.46
C PRO A 248 3.38 -11.40 -10.48
N VAL A 249 2.54 -12.34 -10.93
CA VAL A 249 1.08 -12.15 -11.00
C VAL A 249 0.46 -12.08 -9.60
N CYS A 250 0.96 -12.89 -8.66
CA CYS A 250 0.47 -12.86 -7.27
C CYS A 250 0.82 -11.53 -6.61
N ALA A 251 2.05 -11.05 -6.80
CA ALA A 251 2.48 -9.75 -6.30
C ALA A 251 1.64 -8.60 -6.90
N LEU A 252 1.39 -8.60 -8.21
CA LEU A 252 0.53 -7.60 -8.85
C LEU A 252 -0.92 -7.66 -8.36
N TRP A 253 -1.45 -8.84 -8.06
CA TRP A 253 -2.80 -9.01 -7.52
C TRP A 253 -2.93 -8.43 -6.11
N LEU A 254 -1.96 -8.71 -5.22
CA LEU A 254 -1.94 -8.21 -3.85
C LEU A 254 -1.62 -6.72 -3.75
N CYS A 255 -0.85 -6.18 -4.70
CA CYS A 255 -0.44 -4.77 -4.69
C CYS A 255 -1.35 -3.91 -5.58
N ALA A 256 -1.26 -4.06 -6.90
CA ALA A 256 -1.85 -3.11 -7.85
C ALA A 256 -3.35 -3.33 -8.08
N ALA A 257 -3.83 -4.57 -8.06
CA ALA A 257 -5.26 -4.87 -8.14
C ALA A 257 -5.99 -4.76 -6.81
N ASN A 258 -5.28 -4.45 -5.72
CA ASN A 258 -5.83 -4.39 -4.37
C ASN A 258 -6.93 -3.31 -4.28
N PRO A 259 -8.09 -3.61 -3.67
CA PRO A 259 -9.16 -2.63 -3.48
C PRO A 259 -8.70 -1.37 -2.75
N ILE A 260 -7.74 -1.45 -1.82
CA ILE A 260 -7.17 -0.27 -1.14
C ILE A 260 -6.47 0.65 -2.15
N VAL A 261 -5.74 0.11 -3.13
CA VAL A 261 -5.13 0.92 -4.20
C VAL A 261 -6.19 1.55 -5.08
N LEU A 262 -7.21 0.78 -5.49
CA LEU A 262 -8.29 1.31 -6.33
C LEU A 262 -9.09 2.41 -5.62
N PHE A 263 -9.42 2.21 -4.35
CA PHE A 263 -10.23 3.15 -3.58
C PHE A 263 -9.41 4.35 -3.13
N HIS A 264 -8.27 4.17 -2.47
CA HIS A 264 -7.55 5.27 -1.85
C HIS A 264 -6.51 5.91 -2.77
N VAL A 265 -5.83 5.13 -3.62
CA VAL A 265 -4.77 5.68 -4.47
C VAL A 265 -5.35 6.22 -5.79
N VAL A 266 -6.16 5.42 -6.48
CA VAL A 266 -6.76 5.82 -7.77
C VAL A 266 -7.91 6.80 -7.55
N SER A 267 -8.90 6.43 -6.73
CA SER A 267 -10.07 7.27 -6.53
C SER A 267 -9.86 8.37 -5.50
N GLY A 268 -9.24 8.06 -4.36
CA GLY A 268 -9.00 9.00 -3.26
C GLY A 268 -7.78 9.89 -3.44
N MET A 269 -6.97 9.62 -4.47
CA MET A 269 -5.84 10.46 -4.88
C MET A 269 -4.85 10.72 -3.75
N HIS A 270 -4.61 9.70 -2.94
CA HIS A 270 -3.65 9.79 -1.84
C HIS A 270 -2.21 9.79 -2.37
N ASN A 271 -1.37 10.68 -1.82
CA ASN A 271 0.01 10.91 -2.28
C ASN A 271 0.96 9.70 -2.08
N GLU A 272 0.47 8.65 -1.43
CA GLU A 272 1.08 7.32 -1.37
C GLU A 272 1.34 6.73 -2.76
N ALA A 273 0.59 7.13 -3.79
CA ALA A 273 0.90 6.79 -5.18
C ALA A 273 2.35 7.15 -5.55
N LEU A 274 2.78 8.36 -5.16
CA LEU A 274 4.08 8.93 -5.44
C LEU A 274 5.17 8.24 -4.62
N LEU A 275 4.95 8.09 -3.32
CA LEU A 275 5.85 7.35 -2.44
C LEU A 275 6.09 5.94 -2.99
N MET A 276 5.04 5.15 -3.20
CA MET A 276 5.16 3.73 -3.52
C MET A 276 5.74 3.51 -4.92
N GLY A 277 5.26 4.27 -5.91
CA GLY A 277 5.72 4.15 -7.29
C GLY A 277 7.20 4.47 -7.46
N MET A 278 7.63 5.62 -6.94
CA MET A 278 9.02 6.04 -7.04
C MET A 278 9.93 5.19 -6.16
N MET A 279 9.53 4.85 -4.93
CA MET A 279 10.33 3.99 -4.05
C MET A 279 10.61 2.62 -4.68
N LEU A 280 9.57 1.91 -5.17
CA LEU A 280 9.74 0.60 -5.78
C LEU A 280 10.52 0.69 -7.10
N ALA A 281 10.26 1.71 -7.92
CA ALA A 281 11.00 1.93 -9.16
C ALA A 281 12.47 2.24 -8.90
N GLY A 282 12.79 3.05 -7.88
CA GLY A 282 14.16 3.38 -7.50
C GLY A 282 14.94 2.15 -7.02
N ILE A 283 14.30 1.26 -6.24
CA ILE A 283 14.92 -0.03 -5.88
C ILE A 283 15.16 -0.87 -7.14
N GLU A 284 14.16 -1.06 -8.00
CA GLU A 284 14.34 -1.88 -9.21
C GLU A 284 15.42 -1.31 -10.14
N LEU A 285 15.43 0.00 -10.38
CA LEU A 285 16.45 0.67 -11.19
C LEU A 285 17.84 0.50 -10.58
N GLY A 286 17.96 0.62 -9.25
CA GLY A 286 19.23 0.41 -8.57
C GLY A 286 19.75 -1.02 -8.60
N LEU A 287 18.85 -1.99 -8.73
CA LEU A 287 19.17 -3.41 -8.89
C LEU A 287 19.35 -3.83 -10.35
N ARG A 288 18.81 -3.08 -11.31
CA ARG A 288 18.82 -3.38 -12.74
C ARG A 288 20.02 -2.79 -13.47
N LEU A 289 20.36 -1.55 -13.18
CA LEU A 289 21.43 -0.84 -13.87
C LEU A 289 22.82 -1.29 -13.38
N PRO A 290 23.85 -1.25 -14.26
CA PRO A 290 25.21 -1.54 -13.87
C PRO A 290 25.74 -0.49 -12.88
N ARG A 291 26.84 -0.82 -12.20
CA ARG A 291 27.53 0.14 -11.32
C ARG A 291 28.39 1.10 -12.16
N PRO A 292 28.51 2.38 -11.76
CA PRO A 292 27.88 3.03 -10.59
C PRO A 292 26.45 3.54 -10.84
N ALA A 293 25.97 3.52 -12.10
CA ALA A 293 24.68 4.10 -12.49
C ALA A 293 23.49 3.61 -11.63
N GLY A 294 23.40 2.32 -11.32
CA GLY A 294 22.35 1.80 -10.46
C GLY A 294 22.35 2.38 -9.04
N LEU A 295 23.53 2.60 -8.45
CA LEU A 295 23.60 3.24 -7.14
C LEU A 295 23.04 4.66 -7.20
N VAL A 296 23.50 5.46 -8.17
CA VAL A 296 23.12 6.88 -8.28
C VAL A 296 21.65 7.02 -8.67
N VAL A 297 21.23 6.41 -9.79
CA VAL A 297 19.85 6.53 -10.29
C VAL A 297 18.85 5.95 -9.29
N GLY A 298 19.13 4.76 -8.73
CA GLY A 298 18.25 4.14 -7.76
C GLY A 298 18.11 4.98 -6.48
N ALA A 299 19.23 5.50 -5.96
CA ALA A 299 19.23 6.36 -4.79
C ALA A 299 18.51 7.70 -5.05
N VAL A 300 18.79 8.39 -6.16
CA VAL A 300 18.13 9.66 -6.50
C VAL A 300 16.62 9.48 -6.58
N VAL A 301 16.12 8.43 -7.24
CA VAL A 301 14.68 8.19 -7.36
C VAL A 301 14.04 7.89 -5.98
N ILE A 302 14.74 7.22 -5.07
CA ILE A 302 14.25 7.01 -3.70
C ILE A 302 14.30 8.32 -2.89
N VAL A 303 15.34 9.16 -3.07
CA VAL A 303 15.42 10.48 -2.44
C VAL A 303 14.25 11.36 -2.90
N VAL A 304 13.94 11.34 -4.19
CA VAL A 304 12.76 12.00 -4.77
C VAL A 304 11.47 11.47 -4.13
N ALA A 305 11.34 10.15 -3.94
CA ALA A 305 10.20 9.57 -3.23
C ALA A 305 10.10 10.08 -1.77
N GLY A 306 11.23 10.18 -1.07
CA GLY A 306 11.29 10.66 0.31
C GLY A 306 11.04 12.16 0.42
N ALA A 307 11.47 12.93 -0.57
CA ALA A 307 11.18 14.37 -0.71
C ALA A 307 9.72 14.64 -1.11
N VAL A 308 8.96 13.61 -1.48
CA VAL A 308 7.48 13.67 -1.48
C VAL A 308 6.94 13.29 -0.10
N LYS A 309 7.40 12.15 0.44
CA LYS A 309 6.94 11.61 1.72
C LYS A 309 8.06 10.87 2.48
N PRO A 310 8.55 11.41 3.61
CA PRO A 310 9.80 10.98 4.25
C PRO A 310 9.97 9.50 4.62
N PRO A 311 8.93 8.72 4.96
CA PRO A 311 9.08 7.27 5.16
C PRO A 311 9.77 6.52 4.00
N ALA A 312 9.71 7.04 2.76
CA ALA A 312 10.38 6.43 1.62
C ALA A 312 11.92 6.41 1.75
N PHE A 313 12.53 7.33 2.53
CA PHE A 313 13.99 7.36 2.73
C PHE A 313 14.53 6.07 3.36
N ILE A 314 13.70 5.33 4.10
CA ILE A 314 14.06 4.04 4.68
C ILE A 314 14.49 3.04 3.60
N ALA A 315 13.91 3.13 2.39
CA ALA A 315 14.30 2.28 1.27
C ALA A 315 15.76 2.48 0.82
N LEU A 316 16.40 3.62 1.08
CA LEU A 316 17.82 3.82 0.79
C LEU A 316 18.68 2.84 1.59
N GLY A 317 18.35 2.61 2.86
CA GLY A 317 19.05 1.64 3.70
C GLY A 317 18.99 0.24 3.11
N PHE A 318 17.79 -0.22 2.73
CA PHE A 318 17.59 -1.57 2.17
C PHE A 318 18.15 -1.72 0.75
N LEU A 319 18.10 -0.68 -0.10
CA LEU A 319 18.84 -0.65 -1.36
C LEU A 319 20.35 -0.75 -1.11
N GLY A 320 20.87 -0.01 -0.12
CA GLY A 320 22.25 -0.07 0.30
C GLY A 320 22.69 -1.47 0.72
N ILE A 321 21.84 -2.20 1.44
CA ILE A 321 22.10 -3.60 1.80
C ILE A 321 22.23 -4.49 0.55
N TYR A 322 21.33 -4.37 -0.43
CA TYR A 322 21.48 -5.11 -1.69
C TYR A 322 22.81 -4.78 -2.39
N LEU A 323 23.15 -3.49 -2.48
CA LEU A 323 24.35 -3.03 -3.17
C LEU A 323 25.64 -3.42 -2.44
N ALA A 324 25.64 -3.46 -1.11
CA ALA A 324 26.77 -3.90 -0.29
C ALA A 324 26.97 -5.42 -0.39
N ARG A 325 25.88 -6.21 -0.32
CA ARG A 325 25.96 -7.68 -0.47
C ARG A 325 26.45 -8.07 -1.87
N ARG A 326 25.97 -7.40 -2.91
CA ARG A 326 26.46 -7.58 -4.29
C ARG A 326 27.92 -7.12 -4.50
N ARG A 327 28.60 -6.55 -3.50
CA ARG A 327 30.03 -6.17 -3.55
C ARG A 327 30.94 -7.13 -2.78
N GLY A 328 30.36 -8.10 -2.06
CA GLY A 328 31.10 -9.04 -1.21
C GLY A 328 30.55 -9.14 0.20
N GLY A 329 29.71 -8.20 0.63
CA GLY A 329 29.03 -8.25 1.93
C GLY A 329 29.96 -8.04 3.13
N ARG A 330 31.13 -7.43 2.93
CA ARG A 330 32.02 -7.06 4.03
C ARG A 330 31.51 -5.77 4.69
N ILE A 331 31.89 -5.54 5.95
CA ILE A 331 31.57 -4.28 6.64
C ILE A 331 32.16 -3.08 5.89
N THR A 332 33.33 -3.23 5.27
CA THR A 332 33.92 -2.19 4.41
C THR A 332 33.07 -1.88 3.17
N ASP A 333 32.42 -2.89 2.57
CA ASP A 333 31.49 -2.67 1.45
C ASP A 333 30.23 -1.95 1.91
N LEU A 334 29.72 -2.30 3.10
CA LEU A 334 28.60 -1.62 3.74
C LEU A 334 28.91 -0.14 3.98
N LEU A 335 30.05 0.16 4.60
CA LEU A 335 30.47 1.53 4.89
C LEU A 335 30.67 2.36 3.60
N ARG A 336 31.30 1.79 2.57
CA ARG A 336 31.49 2.47 1.27
C ARG A 336 30.17 2.77 0.57
N VAL A 337 29.25 1.80 0.56
CA VAL A 337 27.92 2.00 -0.06
C VAL A 337 27.11 3.01 0.76
N ALA A 338 27.14 2.91 2.09
CA ALA A 338 26.46 3.86 2.96
C ALA A 338 26.98 5.29 2.74
N ALA A 339 28.30 5.48 2.72
CA ALA A 339 28.91 6.79 2.44
C ALA A 339 28.47 7.34 1.06
N ALA A 340 28.51 6.52 0.02
CA ALA A 340 28.06 6.94 -1.32
C ALA A 340 26.56 7.30 -1.35
N LEU A 341 25.71 6.54 -0.67
CA LEU A 341 24.28 6.83 -0.57
C LEU A 341 24.00 8.11 0.23
N VAL A 342 24.76 8.36 1.30
CA VAL A 342 24.67 9.62 2.07
C VAL A 342 25.06 10.80 1.19
N VAL A 343 26.15 10.71 0.42
CA VAL A 343 26.54 11.77 -0.53
C VAL A 343 25.42 12.03 -1.55
N VAL A 344 24.88 10.99 -2.18
CA VAL A 344 23.78 11.15 -3.16
C VAL A 344 22.54 11.75 -2.50
N PHE A 345 22.19 11.31 -1.29
CA PHE A 345 21.08 11.87 -0.52
C PHE A 345 21.28 13.36 -0.25
N LEU A 346 22.44 13.74 0.30
CA LEU A 346 22.74 15.13 0.64
C LEU A 346 22.75 16.04 -0.60
N VAL A 347 23.37 15.60 -1.69
CA VAL A 347 23.40 16.36 -2.95
C VAL A 347 22.00 16.52 -3.53
N ALA A 348 21.23 15.44 -3.63
CA ALA A 348 19.88 15.50 -4.19
C ALA A 348 18.94 16.33 -3.33
N MET A 349 19.00 16.20 -2.00
CA MET A 349 18.21 17.04 -1.09
C MET A 349 18.64 18.50 -1.14
N ALA A 350 19.95 18.80 -1.23
CA ALA A 350 20.43 20.17 -1.38
C ALA A 350 19.92 20.80 -2.68
N VAL A 351 19.96 20.06 -3.80
CA VAL A 351 19.40 20.53 -5.07
C VAL A 351 17.90 20.79 -4.95
N ILE A 352 17.14 19.89 -4.33
CA ILE A 352 15.69 20.07 -4.14
C ILE A 352 15.40 21.28 -3.23
N THR A 353 16.11 21.43 -2.12
CA THR A 353 15.96 22.54 -1.18
C THR A 353 16.31 23.89 -1.81
N VAL A 354 17.39 23.96 -2.58
CA VAL A 354 17.77 25.21 -3.28
C VAL A 354 16.78 25.52 -4.41
N ALA A 355 16.36 24.51 -5.18
CA ALA A 355 15.43 24.71 -6.30
C ALA A 355 13.98 25.00 -5.86
N SER A 356 13.59 24.57 -4.65
CA SER A 356 12.26 24.89 -4.12
C SER A 356 12.15 26.36 -3.72
N GLY A 357 13.20 26.90 -3.08
CA GLY A 357 13.25 28.27 -2.56
C GLY A 357 12.72 28.44 -1.14
N TRP A 358 12.26 27.36 -0.48
CA TRP A 358 11.66 27.38 0.86
C TRP A 358 12.60 26.90 1.98
N GLY A 359 13.89 26.74 1.66
CA GLY A 359 14.89 26.29 2.63
C GLY A 359 14.55 24.94 3.28
N LEU A 360 14.74 24.88 4.60
CA LEU A 360 14.57 23.67 5.41
C LEU A 360 13.24 23.64 6.20
N GLY A 361 12.29 24.54 5.92
CA GLY A 361 11.02 24.64 6.66
C GLY A 361 10.22 23.34 6.71
N TRP A 362 10.38 22.46 5.70
CA TRP A 362 9.78 21.14 5.68
C TRP A 362 10.13 20.27 6.91
N LEU A 363 11.31 20.46 7.53
CA LEU A 363 11.72 19.74 8.74
C LEU A 363 10.86 20.12 9.95
N GLU A 364 10.36 21.36 10.01
CA GLU A 364 9.56 21.86 11.12
C GLU A 364 8.12 21.32 11.06
N THR A 365 7.65 20.99 9.86
CA THR A 365 6.30 20.45 9.64
C THR A 365 6.14 18.97 10.02
N PHE A 366 7.21 18.29 10.44
CA PHE A 366 7.16 16.91 10.93
C PHE A 366 6.29 16.74 12.17
N ASP A 367 6.04 17.82 12.91
CA ASP A 367 5.15 17.77 14.06
C ASP A 367 3.65 17.78 13.69
N VAL A 368 3.28 18.25 12.49
CA VAL A 368 1.87 18.40 12.09
C VAL A 368 1.08 17.08 12.24
N PRO A 369 1.57 15.90 11.80
CA PRO A 369 0.89 14.64 12.05
C PRO A 369 0.73 14.30 13.54
N ASN A 370 1.63 14.73 14.42
CA ASN A 370 1.52 14.48 15.85
C ASN A 370 0.33 15.22 16.49
N ARG A 371 -0.24 16.24 15.83
CA ARG A 371 -1.39 16.98 16.35
C ARG A 371 -2.71 16.24 16.16
N ILE A 372 -2.76 15.27 15.24
CA ILE A 372 -3.97 14.48 14.98
C ILE A 372 -4.14 13.44 16.08
N LYS A 373 -5.34 13.42 16.69
CA LYS A 373 -5.75 12.42 17.67
C LYS A 373 -6.68 11.41 16.99
N THR A 374 -6.17 10.21 16.71
CA THR A 374 -6.91 9.11 16.08
C THR A 374 -6.83 7.83 16.92
N TRP A 375 -7.96 7.15 17.06
CA TRP A 375 -8.07 5.85 17.71
C TRP A 375 -7.50 4.70 16.89
N LEU A 376 -7.35 4.90 15.57
CA LEU A 376 -6.82 3.85 14.69
C LEU A 376 -5.31 3.68 14.87
N ALA A 377 -4.59 4.70 15.34
CA ALA A 377 -3.16 4.61 15.62
C ALA A 377 -2.93 4.05 17.04
N PRO A 378 -2.33 2.84 17.17
CA PRO A 378 -2.07 2.20 18.46
C PRO A 378 -1.42 3.11 19.52
N MET A 379 -0.35 3.83 19.16
CA MET A 379 0.36 4.66 20.15
C MET A 379 -0.46 5.86 20.61
N THR A 380 -1.25 6.45 19.72
CA THR A 380 -2.18 7.52 20.07
C THR A 380 -3.35 7.00 20.89
N ALA A 381 -3.92 5.84 20.54
CA ALA A 381 -5.00 5.20 21.30
C ALA A 381 -4.56 4.87 22.74
N VAL A 382 -3.36 4.30 22.91
CA VAL A 382 -2.78 4.04 24.24
C VAL A 382 -2.57 5.34 25.01
N GLY A 383 -2.04 6.39 24.36
CA GLY A 383 -1.83 7.69 25.01
C GLY A 383 -3.14 8.36 25.45
N MET A 384 -4.17 8.33 24.60
CA MET A 384 -5.51 8.83 24.91
C MET A 384 -6.16 8.03 26.05
N PHE A 385 -6.08 6.71 26.01
CA PHE A 385 -6.65 5.85 27.04
C PHE A 385 -5.95 6.04 28.40
N GLY A 386 -4.63 6.09 28.42
CA GLY A 386 -3.86 6.31 29.65
C GLY A 386 -4.04 7.71 30.24
N GLY A 387 -3.90 8.75 29.41
CA GLY A 387 -3.90 10.13 29.87
C GLY A 387 -5.29 10.74 30.08
N GLY A 388 -6.26 10.39 29.24
CA GLY A 388 -7.63 10.89 29.33
C GLY A 388 -8.61 9.93 30.00
N GLY A 389 -8.33 8.62 29.98
CA GLY A 389 -9.16 7.61 30.62
C GLY A 389 -8.68 7.27 32.04
N VAL A 390 -7.57 6.53 32.12
CA VAL A 390 -7.04 5.98 33.39
C VAL A 390 -6.68 7.09 34.37
N SER A 391 -5.97 8.13 33.91
CA SER A 391 -5.54 9.23 34.79
C SER A 391 -6.70 10.03 35.37
N MET A 392 -7.77 10.26 34.59
CA MET A 392 -8.98 10.89 35.10
C MET A 392 -9.72 9.98 36.09
N LEU A 393 -9.81 8.68 35.78
CA LEU A 393 -10.45 7.69 36.66
C LEU A 393 -9.77 7.60 38.03
N LEU A 394 -8.44 7.71 38.06
CA LEU A 394 -7.63 7.73 39.28
C LEU A 394 -7.58 9.12 39.97
N ARG A 395 -8.32 10.11 39.47
CA ARG A 395 -8.32 11.50 39.97
C ARG A 395 -6.92 12.18 39.95
N LEU A 396 -6.05 11.76 39.04
CA LEU A 396 -4.72 12.34 38.84
C LEU A 396 -4.71 13.56 37.91
N GLY A 397 -5.84 13.87 37.27
CA GLY A 397 -6.00 14.94 36.29
C GLY A 397 -5.94 14.47 34.84
N ASN A 398 -6.09 15.40 33.89
CA ASN A 398 -6.00 15.11 32.46
C ASN A 398 -4.54 15.16 31.99
N HIS A 399 -3.96 13.98 31.74
CA HIS A 399 -2.57 13.84 31.27
C HIS A 399 -2.50 13.41 29.80
N THR A 400 -3.55 13.65 29.01
CA THR A 400 -3.64 13.18 27.61
C THR A 400 -2.44 13.62 26.77
N ASP A 401 -2.06 14.89 26.80
CA ASP A 401 -1.01 15.41 25.90
C ASP A 401 0.39 14.94 26.33
N ALA A 402 0.65 14.82 27.63
CA ALA A 402 1.87 14.23 28.16
C ALA A 402 1.99 12.75 27.77
N MET A 403 0.91 11.97 27.95
CA MET A 403 0.90 10.55 27.57
C MET A 403 1.05 10.36 26.06
N LEU A 404 0.40 11.20 25.23
CA LEU A 404 0.58 11.17 23.78
C LEU A 404 2.02 11.43 23.38
N SER A 405 2.69 12.38 24.02
CA SER A 405 4.10 12.68 23.75
C SER A 405 5.00 11.48 24.05
N ILE A 406 4.81 10.86 25.23
CA ILE A 406 5.57 9.68 25.66
C ILE A 406 5.32 8.50 24.72
N THR A 407 4.05 8.15 24.46
CA THR A 407 3.73 6.98 23.65
C THR A 407 4.21 7.12 22.21
N LYS A 408 4.15 8.33 21.62
CA LYS A 408 4.69 8.58 20.28
C LYS A 408 6.22 8.43 20.23
N ILE A 409 6.95 8.97 21.21
CA ILE A 409 8.41 8.80 21.31
C ILE A 409 8.77 7.31 21.41
N VAL A 410 8.06 6.55 22.25
CA VAL A 410 8.24 5.10 22.37
C VAL A 410 7.98 4.40 21.03
N GLY A 411 6.90 4.78 20.32
CA GLY A 411 6.57 4.24 19.01
C GLY A 411 7.66 4.46 17.96
N TYR A 412 8.23 5.68 17.91
CA TYR A 412 9.36 5.99 17.05
C TYR A 412 10.63 5.22 17.44
N GLY A 413 10.93 5.10 18.74
CA GLY A 413 12.06 4.33 19.25
C GLY A 413 11.98 2.84 18.87
N ILE A 414 10.81 2.22 19.04
CA ILE A 414 10.58 0.83 18.63
C ILE A 414 10.70 0.69 17.10
N SER A 415 10.15 1.62 16.33
CA SER A 415 10.27 1.61 14.86
C SER A 415 11.72 1.69 14.39
N ALA A 416 12.53 2.55 15.02
CA ALA A 416 13.95 2.68 14.74
C ALA A 416 14.72 1.40 15.09
N LEU A 417 14.44 0.79 16.26
CA LEU A 417 15.05 -0.47 16.66
C LEU A 417 14.72 -1.61 15.68
N VAL A 418 13.45 -1.69 15.26
CA VAL A 418 13.00 -2.66 14.24
C VAL A 418 13.75 -2.40 12.92
N CYS A 419 13.84 -1.16 12.45
CA CYS A 419 14.59 -0.80 11.25
C CYS A 419 16.06 -1.25 11.32
N LEU A 420 16.78 -0.87 12.38
CA LEU A 420 18.19 -1.21 12.55
C LEU A 420 18.42 -2.73 12.62
N ARG A 421 17.58 -3.44 13.37
CA ARG A 421 17.63 -4.91 13.47
C ARG A 421 17.39 -5.56 12.12
N LEU A 422 16.44 -5.06 11.32
CA LEU A 422 16.09 -5.61 10.02
C LEU A 422 17.12 -5.29 8.95
N LEU A 423 17.73 -4.10 8.98
CA LEU A 423 18.89 -3.77 8.14
C LEU A 423 20.06 -4.71 8.45
N TRP A 424 20.37 -4.92 9.73
CA TRP A 424 21.47 -5.81 10.14
C TRP A 424 21.22 -7.28 9.78
N THR A 425 20.02 -7.80 10.04
CA THR A 425 19.67 -9.18 9.68
C THR A 425 19.64 -9.39 8.16
N SER A 426 19.20 -8.39 7.40
CA SER A 426 19.25 -8.41 5.94
C SER A 426 20.69 -8.37 5.41
N PHE A 427 21.55 -7.56 6.03
CA PHE A 427 22.99 -7.49 5.72
C PHE A 427 23.68 -8.84 5.93
N ARG A 428 23.37 -9.52 7.04
CA ARG A 428 23.86 -10.87 7.35
C ARG A 428 23.25 -11.96 6.46
N GLY A 429 22.39 -11.62 5.51
CA GLY A 429 21.77 -12.55 4.57
C GLY A 429 20.71 -13.46 5.18
N ARG A 430 20.25 -13.19 6.41
CA ARG A 430 19.23 -14.00 7.11
C ARG A 430 17.80 -13.63 6.71
N MET A 431 17.63 -12.48 6.06
CA MET A 431 16.34 -11.98 5.60
C MET A 431 16.52 -11.28 4.25
N GLU A 432 15.50 -11.40 3.40
CA GLU A 432 15.45 -10.65 2.14
C GLU A 432 15.22 -9.15 2.43
N PRO A 433 16.05 -8.22 1.91
CA PRO A 433 15.93 -6.80 2.24
C PRO A 433 14.54 -6.19 1.94
N MET A 434 13.84 -6.64 0.89
CA MET A 434 12.46 -6.21 0.63
C MET A 434 11.47 -6.63 1.73
N THR A 435 11.66 -7.81 2.34
CA THR A 435 10.87 -8.23 3.51
C THR A 435 11.16 -7.32 4.70
N GLY A 436 12.44 -7.03 4.94
CA GLY A 436 12.86 -6.09 5.98
C GLY A 436 12.22 -4.71 5.81
N LEU A 437 12.28 -4.15 4.59
CA LEU A 437 11.67 -2.87 4.24
C LEU A 437 10.17 -2.85 4.55
N GLY A 438 9.44 -3.88 4.14
CA GLY A 438 8.00 -3.95 4.35
C GLY A 438 7.61 -4.05 5.83
N ILE A 439 8.34 -4.84 6.62
CA ILE A 439 8.11 -4.91 8.08
C ILE A 439 8.47 -3.56 8.74
N THR A 440 9.57 -2.93 8.33
CA THR A 440 9.96 -1.62 8.87
C THR A 440 8.91 -0.55 8.56
N LEU A 441 8.45 -0.45 7.32
CA LEU A 441 7.41 0.51 6.94
C LEU A 441 6.08 0.21 7.65
N GLY A 442 5.76 -1.07 7.85
CA GLY A 442 4.61 -1.49 8.66
C GLY A 442 4.74 -1.06 10.12
N ALA A 443 5.91 -1.21 10.73
CA ALA A 443 6.18 -0.75 12.09
C ALA A 443 6.05 0.78 12.18
N VAL A 444 6.62 1.53 11.24
CA VAL A 444 6.49 3.00 11.19
C VAL A 444 5.03 3.43 11.04
N ALA A 445 4.25 2.77 10.20
CA ALA A 445 2.83 3.07 10.03
C ALA A 445 2.01 2.76 11.30
N LEU A 446 2.21 1.58 11.90
CA LEU A 446 1.45 1.11 13.05
C LEU A 446 1.85 1.80 14.36
N LEU A 447 3.12 2.12 14.53
CA LEU A 447 3.65 2.73 15.75
C LEU A 447 3.79 4.25 15.62
N GLY A 448 3.45 4.79 14.46
CA GLY A 448 3.38 6.23 14.22
C GLY A 448 2.21 6.90 14.96
N PRO A 449 2.18 8.23 14.97
CA PRO A 449 1.15 9.01 15.65
C PRO A 449 -0.23 8.91 14.98
N VAL A 450 -0.25 8.56 13.70
CA VAL A 450 -1.44 8.52 12.86
C VAL A 450 -1.39 7.28 11.99
N LEU A 451 -2.51 6.57 11.92
CA LEU A 451 -2.70 5.42 11.05
C LEU A 451 -3.95 5.65 10.21
N HIS A 452 -3.79 5.53 8.89
CA HIS A 452 -4.87 5.53 7.92
C HIS A 452 -4.91 4.21 7.13
N PRO A 453 -6.07 3.80 6.62
CA PRO A 453 -6.26 2.56 5.85
C PRO A 453 -5.24 2.32 4.74
N TRP A 454 -4.86 3.37 4.01
CA TRP A 454 -3.91 3.28 2.90
C TRP A 454 -2.44 3.21 3.34
N TYR A 455 -2.09 3.44 4.61
CA TYR A 455 -0.72 3.24 5.11
C TYR A 455 -0.33 1.76 5.11
N LEU A 456 -1.32 0.85 5.11
CA LEU A 456 -1.08 -0.58 4.91
C LEU A 456 -0.30 -0.86 3.62
N LEU A 457 -0.47 -0.02 2.59
CA LEU A 457 0.22 -0.16 1.31
C LEU A 457 1.75 -0.06 1.44
N TRP A 458 2.25 0.68 2.43
CA TRP A 458 3.69 0.87 2.66
C TRP A 458 4.36 -0.45 3.02
N ALA A 459 3.72 -1.24 3.89
CA ALA A 459 4.18 -2.57 4.27
C ALA A 459 3.85 -3.61 3.21
N LEU A 460 2.64 -3.52 2.65
CA LEU A 460 2.09 -4.52 1.75
C LEU A 460 2.95 -4.70 0.50
N ALA A 461 3.33 -3.61 -0.18
CA ALA A 461 3.96 -3.77 -1.49
C ALA A 461 5.35 -4.44 -1.42
N PRO A 462 6.25 -4.05 -0.48
CA PRO A 462 7.51 -4.77 -0.31
C PRO A 462 7.32 -6.22 0.15
N LEU A 463 6.38 -6.49 1.08
CA LEU A 463 6.12 -7.85 1.56
C LEU A 463 5.54 -8.77 0.48
N ALA A 464 4.62 -8.25 -0.33
CA ALA A 464 3.98 -9.00 -1.40
C ALA A 464 4.93 -9.36 -2.55
N VAL A 465 6.02 -8.60 -2.76
CA VAL A 465 7.06 -8.97 -3.72
C VAL A 465 8.11 -9.92 -3.14
N SER A 466 8.21 -10.07 -1.81
CA SER A 466 9.32 -10.78 -1.16
C SER A 466 8.93 -12.06 -0.40
N THR A 467 7.63 -12.29 -0.16
CA THR A 467 7.16 -13.38 0.70
C THR A 467 6.25 -14.37 -0.05
N ASN A 468 6.63 -15.65 -0.02
CA ASN A 468 5.83 -16.76 -0.54
C ASN A 468 4.98 -17.48 0.52
N ASP A 469 4.92 -16.98 1.75
CA ASP A 469 4.12 -17.55 2.84
C ASP A 469 2.61 -17.46 2.55
N SER A 470 1.92 -18.60 2.66
CA SER A 470 0.47 -18.71 2.48
C SER A 470 -0.31 -18.02 3.61
N ARG A 471 0.21 -18.04 4.84
CA ARG A 471 -0.42 -17.38 5.99
C ARG A 471 -0.39 -15.87 5.82
N PHE A 472 0.78 -15.30 5.48
CA PHE A 472 0.90 -13.89 5.11
C PHE A 472 -0.12 -13.48 4.04
N ARG A 473 -0.24 -14.25 2.94
CA ARG A 473 -1.21 -13.95 1.88
C ARG A 473 -2.65 -13.98 2.36
N LEU A 474 -3.04 -14.98 3.14
CA LEU A 474 -4.39 -15.12 3.66
C LEU A 474 -4.75 -13.95 4.61
N VAL A 475 -3.85 -13.65 5.56
CA VAL A 475 -4.03 -12.55 6.52
C VAL A 475 -4.10 -11.21 5.79
N THR A 476 -3.17 -10.95 4.88
CA THR A 476 -3.14 -9.75 4.07
C THR A 476 -4.40 -9.61 3.20
N MET A 477 -4.88 -10.72 2.67
CA MET A 477 -6.10 -10.75 1.86
C MET A 477 -7.32 -10.36 2.70
N ALA A 478 -7.46 -10.95 3.89
CA ALA A 478 -8.53 -10.62 4.83
C ALA A 478 -8.47 -9.17 5.29
N ILE A 479 -7.29 -8.71 5.74
CA ILE A 479 -7.08 -7.32 6.18
C ILE A 479 -7.39 -6.36 5.03
N SER A 480 -6.90 -6.60 3.82
CA SER A 480 -7.16 -5.70 2.68
C SER A 480 -8.64 -5.62 2.35
N ALA A 481 -9.36 -6.76 2.36
CA ALA A 481 -10.80 -6.80 2.10
C ALA A 481 -11.60 -6.05 3.17
N SER A 482 -11.23 -6.18 4.45
CA SER A 482 -11.88 -5.48 5.56
C SER A 482 -11.55 -3.99 5.56
N VAL A 483 -10.27 -3.64 5.45
CA VAL A 483 -9.78 -2.24 5.51
C VAL A 483 -10.30 -1.41 4.34
N ALA A 484 -10.43 -2.00 3.15
CA ALA A 484 -11.03 -1.34 2.00
C ALA A 484 -12.51 -0.93 2.21
N LEU A 485 -13.18 -1.51 3.20
CA LEU A 485 -14.58 -1.22 3.54
C LEU A 485 -14.71 -0.36 4.81
N LEU A 486 -13.61 0.15 5.39
CA LEU A 486 -13.68 0.95 6.63
C LEU A 486 -14.04 2.42 6.38
N VAL A 487 -13.65 2.99 5.24
CA VAL A 487 -13.79 4.43 4.97
C VAL A 487 -15.04 4.68 4.14
N PRO A 488 -15.97 5.51 4.61
CA PRO A 488 -17.10 5.93 3.81
C PRO A 488 -16.67 6.76 2.57
N PRO A 489 -17.38 6.64 1.44
CA PRO A 489 -17.06 7.33 0.19
C PRO A 489 -16.98 8.86 0.23
N THR A 490 -17.62 9.55 1.19
CA THR A 490 -17.63 11.03 1.23
C THR A 490 -16.30 11.65 1.60
N GLY A 491 -15.43 10.92 2.30
CA GLY A 491 -14.19 11.45 2.86
C GLY A 491 -14.38 12.57 3.88
N ALA A 492 -15.58 12.70 4.45
CA ALA A 492 -15.93 13.71 5.46
C ALA A 492 -16.80 13.12 6.56
N GLY A 493 -16.83 13.78 7.72
CA GLY A 493 -17.68 13.38 8.84
C GLY A 493 -19.18 13.54 8.53
N TYR A 494 -20.00 12.62 9.07
CA TYR A 494 -21.47 12.64 8.91
C TYR A 494 -22.14 13.29 10.10
N VAL A 495 -21.66 14.47 10.50
CA VAL A 495 -22.22 15.22 11.63
C VAL A 495 -23.70 15.49 11.33
N LEU A 496 -24.59 15.09 12.24
CA LEU A 496 -26.06 15.13 12.10
C LEU A 496 -26.67 14.23 10.99
N ARG A 497 -25.89 13.38 10.32
CA ARG A 497 -26.34 12.50 9.22
C ARG A 497 -25.80 11.07 9.31
N ALA A 498 -25.32 10.66 10.48
CA ALA A 498 -24.67 9.36 10.69
C ALA A 498 -25.57 8.17 10.31
N TYR A 499 -26.90 8.31 10.44
CA TYR A 499 -27.89 7.30 10.06
C TYR A 499 -27.86 6.94 8.55
N MET A 500 -27.33 7.79 7.68
CA MET A 500 -27.24 7.52 6.25
C MET A 500 -26.32 6.35 5.94
N ILE A 501 -25.24 6.17 6.70
CA ILE A 501 -24.27 5.09 6.50
C ILE A 501 -24.92 3.71 6.73
N PRO A 502 -25.50 3.39 7.90
CA PRO A 502 -26.07 2.06 8.12
C PRO A 502 -27.21 1.74 7.15
N PHE A 503 -28.08 2.71 6.81
CA PHE A 503 -29.14 2.47 5.82
C PHE A 503 -28.58 2.18 4.43
N ALA A 504 -27.59 2.93 3.98
CA ALA A 504 -26.93 2.70 2.71
C ALA A 504 -26.21 1.35 2.67
N VAL A 505 -25.52 0.98 3.76
CA VAL A 505 -24.84 -0.32 3.89
C VAL A 505 -25.85 -1.47 3.86
N ILE A 506 -26.96 -1.37 4.60
CA ILE A 506 -28.01 -2.39 4.60
C ILE A 506 -28.61 -2.56 3.19
N ALA A 507 -28.97 -1.45 2.54
CA ALA A 507 -29.50 -1.49 1.17
C ALA A 507 -28.49 -2.10 0.18
N ALA A 508 -27.21 -1.73 0.31
CA ALA A 508 -26.14 -2.30 -0.49
C ALA A 508 -25.98 -3.80 -0.26
N LEU A 509 -26.02 -4.26 1.00
CA LEU A 509 -25.91 -5.69 1.34
C LEU A 509 -27.08 -6.51 0.78
N LEU A 510 -28.31 -5.99 0.85
CA LEU A 510 -29.49 -6.64 0.28
C LEU A 510 -29.39 -6.76 -1.25
N ALA A 511 -29.06 -5.66 -1.94
CA ALA A 511 -28.83 -5.66 -3.38
C ALA A 511 -27.67 -6.59 -3.78
N PHE A 512 -26.59 -6.56 -2.99
CA PHE A 512 -25.43 -7.41 -3.20
C PHE A 512 -25.76 -8.90 -3.04
N ALA A 513 -26.55 -9.26 -2.03
CA ALA A 513 -27.01 -10.63 -1.83
C ALA A 513 -27.81 -11.15 -3.03
N ALA A 514 -28.73 -10.33 -3.57
CA ALA A 514 -29.48 -10.69 -4.77
C ALA A 514 -28.56 -10.92 -5.99
N ILE A 515 -27.57 -10.04 -6.19
CA ILE A 515 -26.58 -10.19 -7.27
C ILE A 515 -25.72 -11.46 -7.09
N LEU A 516 -25.31 -11.78 -5.86
CA LEU A 516 -24.57 -13.01 -5.57
C LEU A 516 -25.37 -14.27 -5.87
N LEU A 517 -26.68 -14.26 -5.58
CA LEU A 517 -27.58 -15.37 -5.93
C LEU A 517 -27.64 -15.57 -7.45
N LEU A 518 -27.77 -14.49 -8.23
CA LEU A 518 -27.83 -14.53 -9.70
C LEU A 518 -26.51 -14.96 -10.37
N THR A 519 -25.38 -14.73 -9.69
CA THR A 519 -24.04 -15.08 -10.18
C THR A 519 -23.53 -16.44 -9.67
N ARG A 520 -24.31 -17.10 -8.80
CA ARG A 520 -23.96 -18.39 -8.20
C ARG A 520 -23.69 -19.45 -9.28
N GLY A 521 -22.60 -20.20 -9.10
CA GLY A 521 -22.17 -21.26 -10.02
C GLY A 521 -21.43 -20.79 -11.28
N LYS A 522 -21.39 -19.47 -11.57
CA LYS A 522 -20.69 -18.91 -12.75
C LYS A 522 -19.31 -18.33 -12.42
N VAL A 523 -18.99 -18.17 -11.13
CA VAL A 523 -17.76 -17.55 -10.61
C VAL A 523 -16.94 -18.53 -9.77
N PRO A 524 -15.63 -18.30 -9.56
CA PRO A 524 -14.82 -19.13 -8.69
C PRO A 524 -15.40 -19.21 -7.26
N ARG A 525 -15.39 -20.40 -6.65
CA ARG A 525 -15.89 -20.58 -5.28
C ARG A 525 -14.93 -19.94 -4.27
N LEU A 526 -15.43 -19.09 -3.37
CA LEU A 526 -14.63 -18.42 -2.32
C LEU A 526 -14.22 -19.37 -1.20
N LEU A 527 -15.06 -20.34 -0.85
CA LEU A 527 -14.77 -21.34 0.18
C LEU A 527 -14.35 -22.68 -0.45
N PRO A 528 -13.35 -23.38 0.10
CA PRO A 528 -13.07 -24.78 -0.27
C PRO A 528 -14.29 -25.64 0.06
N THR A 529 -14.67 -26.56 -0.83
CA THR A 529 -15.64 -27.60 -0.48
C THR A 529 -14.99 -28.62 0.44
N ARG A 530 -15.63 -28.94 1.57
CA ARG A 530 -15.16 -29.96 2.55
C ARG A 530 -14.86 -31.35 1.96
N GLY A 531 -15.22 -31.65 0.71
CA GLY A 531 -14.98 -32.94 0.06
C GLY A 531 -13.76 -33.03 -0.87
N GLY A 532 -12.95 -31.97 -1.02
CA GLY A 532 -11.84 -31.95 -1.99
C GLY A 532 -10.52 -32.56 -1.50
N SER A 533 -10.36 -32.80 -0.21
CA SER A 533 -9.11 -33.34 0.36
C SER A 533 -9.02 -34.87 0.29
N ALA A 534 -10.13 -35.58 0.10
CA ALA A 534 -10.16 -37.04 0.09
C ALA A 534 -9.86 -37.67 -1.29
N ALA A 535 -9.82 -36.86 -2.35
CA ALA A 535 -9.59 -37.35 -3.72
C ALA A 535 -8.14 -37.15 -4.23
N ALA A 536 -7.27 -36.55 -3.40
CA ALA A 536 -5.87 -36.29 -3.76
C ALA A 536 -4.88 -37.36 -3.27
N GLU A 537 -5.36 -38.37 -2.53
CA GLU A 537 -4.54 -39.52 -2.07
C GLU A 537 -4.76 -40.80 -2.89
N SER A 538 -5.53 -40.75 -3.99
CA SER A 538 -5.86 -41.94 -4.79
C SER A 538 -5.60 -41.80 -6.29
N ARG A 539 -4.52 -41.13 -6.70
CA ARG A 539 -4.01 -41.20 -8.08
C ARG A 539 -2.49 -41.17 -8.14
#